data_AF-W1X834-F1
#
_entry.id   AF-W1X834-F1
#
_cell.length_a   1.000
_cell.length_b   1.000
_cell.length_c   1.000
_cell.angle_alpha   90.00
_cell.angle_beta   90.00
_cell.angle_gamma   90.00
#
_symmetry.space_group_name_H-M   'P 1'
#
loop_
_entity.id
_entity.type
_entity.pdbx_description
1 polymer ?
#
loop_
_entity_poly.entity_id
_entity_poly.type
_entity_poly.pdbx_seq_one_letter_code
_entity_poly.pdbx_strand_id
1 'polypeptide(L)'
;RIIQSDIQHYWNLRIVASSLCLSPSLLKKKLKNENTSYSQIVTECRMRYAVQMLLMDNKNITQVAQLCGYSSTSYFISVFKAFYGLTPLNYLAKQRQKVMW
;
A
#
# COMPACT_ATOMS: atom_id res chain seq x y z
N ARG A 1 1.85 14.15 2.90
CA ARG A 1 2.50 13.01 2.21
C ARG A 1 1.74 12.73 0.92
N ILE A 2 2.34 12.98 -0.25
CA ILE A 2 1.65 13.06 -1.56
C ILE A 2 0.91 11.77 -1.95
N ILE A 3 1.47 10.59 -1.68
CA ILE A 3 0.82 9.31 -2.02
C ILE A 3 -0.39 9.03 -1.11
N GLN A 4 -0.37 9.50 0.14
CA GLN A 4 -1.44 9.25 1.09
C GLN A 4 -2.69 10.11 0.85
N SER A 5 -2.56 11.24 0.13
CA SER A 5 -3.72 12.06 -0.23
C SER A 5 -4.60 11.41 -1.30
N ASP A 6 -4.03 10.52 -2.13
CA ASP A 6 -4.79 9.73 -3.09
C ASP A 6 -4.14 8.35 -3.29
N ILE A 7 -4.62 7.37 -2.52
CA ILE A 7 -4.09 6.00 -2.52
C ILE A 7 -4.42 5.25 -3.82
N GLN A 8 -5.56 5.58 -4.44
CA GLN A 8 -6.06 4.88 -5.63
C GLN A 8 -5.40 5.38 -6.91
N HIS A 9 -4.85 6.60 -6.88
CA HIS A 9 -4.15 7.19 -8.02
C HIS A 9 -3.09 6.26 -8.63
N TYR A 10 -2.94 6.36 -9.95
CA TYR A 10 -1.85 5.72 -10.67
C TYR A 10 -0.54 6.46 -10.43
N TRP A 11 0.21 6.04 -9.41
CA TRP A 11 1.52 6.61 -9.11
C TRP A 11 2.63 5.99 -9.98
N ASN A 12 3.43 6.84 -10.60
CA ASN A 12 4.69 6.46 -11.21
C ASN A 12 5.80 7.46 -10.82
N LEU A 13 7.05 7.09 -11.10
CA LEU A 13 8.22 7.90 -10.73
C LEU A 13 8.15 9.33 -11.27
N ARG A 14 7.60 9.55 -12.48
CA ARG A 14 7.51 10.87 -13.10
C ARG A 14 6.53 11.76 -12.33
N ILE A 15 5.34 11.25 -12.02
CA ILE A 15 4.30 11.98 -11.27
C ILE A 15 4.82 12.38 -9.89
N VAL A 16 5.49 11.45 -9.19
CA VAL A 16 6.07 11.73 -7.87
C VAL A 16 7.18 12.77 -7.96
N ALA A 17 8.05 12.69 -8.97
CA ALA A 17 9.13 13.65 -9.17
C ALA A 17 8.59 15.06 -9.48
N SER A 18 7.61 15.17 -10.37
CA SER A 18 6.93 16.44 -10.67
C SER A 18 6.28 17.06 -9.43
N SER A 19 5.62 16.25 -8.60
CA SER A 19 5.00 16.72 -7.35
C SER A 19 6.01 17.22 -6.31
N LEU A 20 7.29 16.85 -6.45
CA LEU A 20 8.40 17.25 -5.58
C LEU A 20 9.32 18.28 -6.23
N CYS A 21 8.99 18.79 -7.42
CA CYS A 21 9.86 19.67 -8.22
C CYS A 21 11.25 19.07 -8.48
N LEU A 22 11.32 17.75 -8.70
CA LEU A 22 12.56 17.01 -8.99
C LEU A 22 12.53 16.41 -10.40
N SER A 23 13.71 16.19 -10.98
CA SER A 23 13.82 15.30 -12.13
C SER A 23 13.65 13.84 -11.69
N PRO A 24 13.06 12.95 -12.54
CA PRO A 24 12.91 11.54 -12.21
C PRO A 24 14.23 10.84 -11.85
N SER A 25 15.33 11.21 -12.53
CA SER A 25 16.66 10.68 -12.29
C SER A 25 17.20 11.06 -10.91
N LEU A 26 17.00 12.32 -10.50
CA LEU A 26 17.42 12.78 -9.18
C LEU A 26 16.62 12.10 -8.07
N LEU A 27 15.29 12.01 -8.24
CA LEU A 27 14.43 11.29 -7.28
C LEU A 27 14.86 9.83 -7.17
N LYS A 28 15.05 9.13 -8.28
CA LYS A 28 15.52 7.72 -8.28
C LYS A 28 16.85 7.55 -7.55
N LYS A 29 17.81 8.46 -7.77
CA LYS A 29 19.11 8.46 -7.09
C LYS A 29 18.95 8.66 -5.58
N LYS A 30 18.16 9.65 -5.16
CA LYS A 30 17.88 9.91 -3.74
C LYS A 30 17.24 8.70 -3.05
N LEU A 31 16.18 8.14 -3.64
CA LEU A 31 15.51 6.95 -3.09
C LEU A 31 16.44 5.75 -3.00
N LYS A 32 17.28 5.53 -4.01
CA LYS A 32 18.29 4.45 -3.97
C LYS A 32 19.28 4.64 -2.83
N ASN A 33 19.74 5.87 -2.58
CA ASN A 33 20.64 6.17 -1.45
C ASN A 33 19.97 5.92 -0.09
N GLU A 34 18.65 6.00 -0.04
CA GLU A 34 17.82 5.64 1.13
C GLU A 34 17.38 4.15 1.12
N ASN A 35 17.96 3.32 0.25
CA ASN A 35 17.64 1.90 0.09
C ASN A 35 16.15 1.61 -0.18
N THR A 36 15.49 2.51 -0.90
CA THR A 36 14.08 2.38 -1.26
C THR A 36 13.82 2.75 -2.72
N SER A 37 12.57 2.68 -3.13
CA SER A 37 12.10 3.04 -4.46
C SER A 37 10.68 3.58 -4.38
N TYR A 38 10.25 4.30 -5.42
CA TYR A 38 8.90 4.86 -5.45
C TYR A 38 7.83 3.76 -5.33
N SER A 39 8.05 2.60 -5.97
CA SER A 39 7.12 1.47 -5.94
C SER A 39 7.04 0.83 -4.56
N GLN A 40 8.16 0.75 -3.84
CA GLN A 40 8.17 0.31 -2.43
C GLN A 40 7.36 1.26 -1.55
N ILE A 41 7.56 2.58 -1.70
CA ILE A 41 6.83 3.59 -0.92
C ILE A 41 5.32 3.54 -1.22
N VAL A 42 4.94 3.42 -2.50
CA VAL A 42 3.53 3.28 -2.90
C VAL A 42 2.93 2.01 -2.29
N THR A 43 3.65 0.89 -2.38
CA THR A 43 3.22 -0.39 -1.81
C THR A 43 3.04 -0.28 -0.30
N GLU A 44 4.01 0.29 0.43
CA GLU A 44 3.91 0.49 1.87
C GLU A 44 2.66 1.31 2.23
N CYS A 45 2.44 2.45 1.55
CA CYS A 45 1.27 3.29 1.80
C CYS A 45 -0.04 2.52 1.59
N ARG A 46 -0.13 1.77 0.49
CA ARG A 46 -1.31 0.95 0.16
C ARG A 46 -1.53 -0.18 1.17
N MET A 47 -0.47 -0.85 1.61
CA MET A 47 -0.57 -1.94 2.60
C MET A 47 -1.01 -1.42 3.97
N ARG A 48 -0.48 -0.28 4.40
CA ARG A 48 -0.92 0.38 5.65
C ARG A 48 -2.38 0.79 5.60
N TYR A 49 -2.81 1.35 4.48
CA TYR A 49 -4.22 1.68 4.25
C TYR A 49 -5.11 0.42 4.21
N ALA A 50 -4.64 -0.67 3.60
CA ALA A 50 -5.35 -1.94 3.57
C ALA A 50 -5.65 -2.46 4.98
N VAL A 51 -4.70 -2.39 5.91
CA VAL A 51 -4.93 -2.77 7.31
C VAL A 51 -6.02 -1.92 7.95
N GLN A 52 -6.00 -0.60 7.73
CA GLN A 52 -7.06 0.29 8.23
C GLN A 52 -8.43 -0.13 7.68
N MET A 53 -8.51 -0.41 6.38
CA MET A 53 -9.76 -0.80 5.72
C MET A 53 -10.25 -2.20 6.15
N LEU A 54 -9.35 -3.14 6.45
CA LEU A 54 -9.70 -4.47 6.95
C LEU A 54 -10.27 -4.43 8.37
N LEU A 55 -9.76 -3.52 9.20
CA LEU A 55 -10.21 -3.37 10.59
C LEU A 55 -11.51 -2.57 10.72
N MET A 56 -11.83 -1.74 9.73
CA MET A 56 -13.16 -1.13 9.63
C MET A 56 -14.18 -2.19 9.22
N ASP A 57 -15.26 -2.31 10.00
CA ASP A 57 -16.25 -3.37 9.82
C ASP A 57 -16.94 -3.29 8.43
N ASN A 58 -17.48 -4.43 7.97
CA ASN A 58 -18.31 -4.59 6.76
C ASN A 58 -17.65 -4.52 5.36
N LYS A 59 -16.31 -4.48 5.21
CA LYS A 59 -15.69 -4.55 3.86
C LYS A 59 -15.20 -5.96 3.51
N ASN A 60 -15.55 -6.45 2.33
CA ASN A 60 -14.97 -7.69 1.81
C ASN A 60 -13.57 -7.43 1.20
N ILE A 61 -12.77 -8.49 1.03
CA ILE A 61 -11.38 -8.39 0.55
C ILE A 61 -11.27 -7.75 -0.85
N THR A 62 -12.25 -7.99 -1.72
CA THR A 62 -12.30 -7.41 -3.06
C THR A 62 -12.43 -5.89 -3.01
N GLN A 63 -13.33 -5.38 -2.17
CA GLN A 63 -13.51 -3.94 -1.96
C GLN A 63 -12.25 -3.30 -1.37
N VAL A 64 -11.61 -3.96 -0.41
CA VAL A 64 -10.35 -3.47 0.17
C VAL A 64 -9.26 -3.36 -0.90
N ALA A 65 -9.13 -4.36 -1.78
CA ALA A 65 -8.15 -4.32 -2.87
C ALA A 65 -8.37 -3.10 -3.78
N GLN A 66 -9.62 -2.83 -4.17
CA GLN A 66 -9.98 -1.68 -5.01
C GLN A 66 -9.68 -0.35 -4.32
N LEU A 67 -10.07 -0.21 -3.04
CA LEU A 67 -9.78 1.00 -2.24
C LEU A 67 -8.28 1.25 -2.07
N CYS A 68 -7.46 0.19 -2.13
CA CYS A 68 -6.00 0.29 -2.09
C CYS A 68 -5.36 0.53 -3.47
N GLY A 69 -6.15 0.74 -4.53
CA GLY A 69 -5.64 1.00 -5.88
C GLY A 69 -5.13 -0.24 -6.62
N TYR A 70 -5.63 -1.43 -6.27
CA TYR A 70 -5.36 -2.68 -6.99
C TYR A 70 -6.57 -3.11 -7.82
N SER A 71 -6.35 -3.36 -9.12
CA SER A 71 -7.38 -3.88 -10.03
C SER A 71 -7.63 -5.38 -9.87
N SER A 72 -6.65 -6.13 -9.36
CA SER A 72 -6.74 -7.56 -9.13
C SER A 72 -6.67 -7.90 -7.64
N THR A 73 -7.72 -8.54 -7.14
CA THR A 73 -7.79 -9.02 -5.75
C THR A 73 -6.71 -10.07 -5.47
N SER A 74 -6.43 -10.97 -6.41
CA SER A 74 -5.39 -12.00 -6.25
C SER A 74 -4.00 -11.39 -6.14
N TYR A 75 -3.70 -10.37 -6.95
CA TYR A 75 -2.43 -9.64 -6.86
C TYR A 75 -2.32 -8.84 -5.57
N PHE A 76 -3.42 -8.20 -5.13
CA PHE A 76 -3.46 -7.56 -3.82
C PHE A 76 -3.14 -8.55 -2.69
N ILE A 77 -3.75 -9.74 -2.69
CA ILE A 77 -3.51 -10.77 -1.67
C ILE A 77 -2.05 -11.22 -1.66
N SER A 78 -1.43 -11.41 -2.83
CA SER A 78 -0.03 -11.83 -2.91
C SER A 78 0.93 -10.76 -2.37
N VAL A 79 0.70 -9.49 -2.73
CA VAL A 79 1.47 -8.35 -2.20
C VAL A 79 1.27 -8.20 -0.70
N PHE A 80 0.02 -8.29 -0.21
CA PHE A 80 -0.29 -8.20 1.21
C PHE A 80 0.40 -9.31 2.01
N LYS A 81 0.35 -10.55 1.50
CA LYS A 81 1.05 -11.69 2.13
C LYS A 81 2.56 -11.51 2.12
N ALA A 82 3.15 -11.02 1.03
CA ALA A 82 4.57 -10.73 0.98
C ALA A 82 4.97 -9.63 1.98
N PHE A 83 4.11 -8.63 2.20
CA PHE A 83 4.38 -7.50 3.06
C PHE A 83 4.18 -7.81 4.56
N TYR A 84 3.11 -8.52 4.94
CA TYR A 84 2.74 -8.79 6.33
C TYR A 84 2.98 -10.25 6.78
N GLY A 85 3.40 -11.13 5.88
CA GLY A 85 3.57 -12.56 6.14
C GLY A 85 2.27 -13.37 6.23
N LEU A 86 1.11 -12.73 6.20
CA LEU A 86 -0.21 -13.35 6.34
C LEU A 86 -1.13 -12.89 5.21
N THR A 87 -2.10 -13.74 4.83
CA THR A 87 -3.18 -13.29 3.94
C THR A 87 -4.05 -12.24 4.66
N PRO A 88 -4.74 -11.35 3.93
CA PRO A 88 -5.63 -10.35 4.53
C PRO A 88 -6.63 -10.94 5.54
N LEU A 89 -7.23 -12.08 5.20
CA LEU A 89 -8.20 -12.76 6.08
C LEU A 89 -7.56 -13.28 7.37
N ASN A 90 -6.39 -13.93 7.26
CA ASN A 90 -5.68 -14.45 8.43
C ASN A 90 -5.15 -13.31 9.32
N TYR A 91 -4.72 -12.21 8.70
CA TYR A 91 -4.32 -11.00 9.42
C TYR A 91 -5.49 -10.44 10.24
N LEU A 92 -6.67 -10.30 9.63
CA LEU A 92 -7.88 -9.81 10.31
C LEU A 92 -8.30 -10.72 11.47
N ALA A 93 -8.31 -12.04 11.26
CA ALA A 93 -8.63 -13.01 12.31
C ALA A 93 -7.67 -12.89 13.50
N LYS A 94 -6.37 -12.76 13.24
CA LYS A 94 -5.34 -12.56 14.28
C LYS A 94 -5.52 -11.26 15.05
N GLN A 95 -5.88 -10.16 14.38
CA GLN A 95 -6.11 -8.87 15.05
C GLN A 95 -7.35 -8.93 15.95
N ARG A 96 -8.45 -9.54 15.49
CA ARG A 96 -9.68 -9.69 16.29
C ARG A 96 -9.46 -10.53 17.56
N GLN A 97 -8.64 -11.59 17.48
CA GLN A 97 -8.28 -12.38 18.66
C GLN A 97 -7.47 -11.59 19.68
N LYS A 98 -6.60 -10.67 19.23
CA LYS A 98 -5.75 -9.86 20.12
C LYS A 98 -6.52 -8.80 20.91
N VAL A 99 -7.67 -8.35 20.42
CA VAL A 99 -8.50 -7.30 21.06
C VAL A 99 -9.46 -7.88 22.12
N MET A 100 -9.59 -9.20 22.20
CA MET A 100 -10.50 -9.91 23.12
C MET A 100 -9.86 -10.27 24.48
N TRP A 101 -8.63 -9.81 24.75
CA TRP A 101 -7.89 -9.99 25.99
C TRP A 101 -7.35 -8.64 26.47
#